data_AF-A0A7X5QFJ9-F1
#
_entry.id   AF-A0A7X5QFJ9-F1
#
_cell.length_a   1.000
_cell.length_b   1.000
_cell.length_c   1.000
_cell.angle_alpha   90.00
_cell.angle_beta   90.00
_cell.angle_gamma   90.00
#
_symmetry.space_group_name_H-M   'P 1'
#
loop_
_entity.id
_entity.type
_entity.pdbx_description
1 polymer ?
#
loop_
_entity_poly.entity_id
_entity_poly.type
_entity_poly.pdbx_seq_one_letter_code
_entity_poly.pdbx_strand_id
1 'polypeptide(L)'
;MLKLPEALLRDLFNGAVQADKKNRQRTIKDLDRAAEILAKACKMLLDNKLPDEDVRDKIYNLIPEDVLANAVNNVTSLIRPANNVYFNELDAKFRTIRRFLPELLSKIHFEGNASAETLIDALYWIENNLKKKKIDNDVLREIINKPWQQHVIRNDGSIDFHAYTFCALKELQTTLKKEISM
;
A
#
# COMPACT_ATOMS: atom_id res chain seq x y z
N MET A 1 -0.53 -3.54 -30.27
CA MET A 1 -1.49 -2.61 -29.62
C MET A 1 -1.37 -2.62 -28.08
N LEU A 2 -1.12 -3.77 -27.43
CA LEU A 2 -1.07 -3.90 -25.95
C LEU A 2 0.19 -3.39 -25.23
N LYS A 3 1.28 -3.09 -25.96
CA LYS A 3 2.57 -2.67 -25.36
C LYS A 3 2.52 -1.33 -24.63
N LEU A 4 1.69 -0.39 -25.10
CA LEU A 4 1.59 0.94 -24.49
C LEU A 4 0.86 0.91 -23.13
N PRO A 5 -0.32 0.28 -22.99
CA PRO A 5 -0.98 0.09 -21.69
C PRO A 5 -0.09 -0.64 -20.68
N GLU A 6 0.61 -1.71 -21.08
CA GLU A 6 1.52 -2.43 -20.18
C GLU A 6 2.66 -1.54 -19.68
N ALA A 7 3.30 -0.78 -20.58
CA ALA A 7 4.38 0.12 -20.22
C ALA A 7 3.93 1.21 -19.24
N LEU A 8 2.76 1.81 -19.46
CA LEU A 8 2.18 2.81 -18.56
C LEU A 8 1.91 2.25 -17.15
N LEU A 9 1.33 1.04 -17.08
CA LEU A 9 1.09 0.37 -15.81
C LEU A 9 2.41 0.02 -15.11
N ARG A 10 3.41 -0.44 -15.88
CA ARG A 10 4.75 -0.69 -15.34
C ARG A 10 5.38 0.55 -14.75
N ASP A 11 5.32 1.68 -15.45
CA ASP A 11 5.91 2.94 -14.98
C ASP A 11 5.16 3.48 -13.74
N LEU A 12 3.84 3.29 -13.68
CA LEU A 12 3.03 3.62 -12.51
C LEU A 12 3.50 2.86 -11.26
N PHE A 13 3.55 1.52 -11.34
CA PHE A 13 3.95 0.67 -10.21
C PHE A 13 5.43 0.85 -9.85
N ASN A 14 6.31 0.95 -10.83
CA ASN A 14 7.73 1.25 -10.59
C ASN A 14 7.89 2.62 -9.93
N GLY A 15 7.13 3.62 -10.35
CA GLY A 15 7.14 4.95 -9.75
C GLY A 15 6.69 4.94 -8.29
N ALA A 16 5.77 4.06 -7.89
CA ALA A 16 5.40 3.89 -6.48
C ALA A 16 6.55 3.28 -5.65
N VAL A 17 7.24 2.28 -6.19
CA VAL A 17 8.43 1.69 -5.56
C VAL A 17 9.54 2.74 -5.38
N GLN A 18 9.78 3.58 -6.39
CA GLN A 18 10.81 4.63 -6.30
C GLN A 18 10.42 5.75 -5.35
N ALA A 19 9.14 6.14 -5.30
CA ALA A 19 8.64 7.12 -4.34
C ALA A 19 8.85 6.66 -2.90
N ASP A 20 8.49 5.41 -2.58
CA ASP A 20 8.70 4.81 -1.27
C ASP A 20 10.21 4.78 -0.90
N LYS A 21 11.07 4.35 -1.84
CA LYS A 21 12.54 4.38 -1.62
C LYS A 21 13.06 5.78 -1.29
N LYS A 22 12.58 6.80 -2.00
CA LYS A 22 12.97 8.20 -1.77
C LYS A 22 12.45 8.72 -0.44
N ASN A 23 11.21 8.38 -0.08
CA ASN A 23 10.63 8.74 1.22
C ASN A 23 11.46 8.11 2.35
N ARG A 24 11.82 6.83 2.23
CA ARG A 24 12.71 6.16 3.19
C ARG A 24 14.07 6.82 3.33
N GLN A 25 14.70 7.20 2.21
CA GLN A 25 16.00 7.87 2.27
C GLN A 25 15.93 9.19 3.04
N ARG A 26 14.81 9.92 2.94
CA ARG A 26 14.60 11.18 3.68
C ARG A 26 14.42 10.95 5.17
N THR A 27 13.78 9.85 5.56
CA THR A 27 13.51 9.56 6.98
C THR A 27 14.70 8.95 7.72
N ILE A 28 15.80 8.57 7.04
CA ILE A 28 16.98 7.91 7.69
C ILE A 28 17.45 8.66 8.95
N LYS A 29 17.52 9.99 8.90
CA LYS A 29 17.96 10.79 10.06
C LYS A 29 17.01 10.69 11.24
N ASP A 30 15.70 10.64 10.97
CA ASP A 30 14.68 10.49 12.01
C ASP A 30 14.70 9.07 12.61
N LEU A 31 15.13 8.08 11.81
CA LEU A 31 15.29 6.70 12.25
C LEU A 31 16.50 6.51 13.15
N ASP A 32 17.64 7.13 12.83
CA ASP A 32 18.83 7.08 13.69
C ASP A 32 18.49 7.63 15.09
N ARG A 33 17.75 8.75 15.12
CA ARG A 33 17.27 9.34 16.37
C ARG A 33 16.29 8.43 17.12
N ALA A 34 15.32 7.84 16.42
CA ALA A 34 14.35 6.92 17.03
C ALA A 34 15.04 5.66 17.59
N ALA A 35 16.01 5.10 16.86
CA ALA A 35 16.79 3.95 17.28
C ALA A 35 17.64 4.27 18.52
N GLU A 36 18.24 5.46 18.59
CA GLU A 36 18.99 5.91 19.77
C GLU A 36 18.09 5.98 21.02
N ILE A 37 16.90 6.57 20.90
CA ILE A 37 15.91 6.69 21.98
C ILE A 37 15.50 5.30 22.47
N LEU A 38 15.13 4.41 21.55
CA LEU A 38 14.72 3.05 21.89
C LEU A 38 15.87 2.24 22.52
N ALA A 39 17.09 2.39 22.01
CA ALA A 39 18.27 1.73 22.59
C ALA A 39 18.54 2.20 24.02
N LYS A 40 18.34 3.49 24.33
CA LYS A 40 18.45 4.02 25.70
C LYS A 40 17.38 3.40 26.61
N ALA A 41 16.12 3.39 26.18
CA ALA A 41 15.04 2.78 26.95
C ALA A 41 15.27 1.27 27.19
N CYS A 42 15.68 0.52 26.15
CA CYS A 42 16.01 -0.90 26.26
C CYS A 42 17.20 -1.16 27.19
N LYS A 43 18.23 -0.31 27.20
CA LYS A 43 19.35 -0.45 28.14
C LYS A 43 18.91 -0.31 29.60
N MET A 44 17.96 0.60 29.88
CA MET A 44 17.39 0.76 31.22
C MET A 44 16.53 -0.44 31.60
N LEU A 45 15.74 -0.96 30.67
CA LEU A 45 14.96 -2.20 30.87
C LEU A 45 15.84 -3.42 31.17
N LEU A 46 17.06 -3.46 30.62
CA LEU A 46 18.01 -4.56 30.82
C LEU A 46 18.97 -4.36 32.00
N ASP A 47 18.91 -3.22 32.69
CA ASP A 47 19.78 -2.95 33.84
C ASP A 47 19.18 -3.55 35.11
N ASN A 48 19.66 -4.74 35.47
CA ASN A 48 19.23 -5.48 36.67
C ASN A 48 19.53 -4.76 38.01
N LYS A 49 20.20 -3.60 37.99
CA LYS A 49 20.37 -2.76 39.18
C LYS A 49 19.19 -1.82 39.42
N LEU A 50 18.31 -1.67 38.43
CA LEU A 50 17.06 -0.93 38.56
C LEU A 50 15.97 -1.85 39.11
N PRO A 51 15.29 -1.47 40.21
CA PRO A 51 14.11 -2.18 40.67
C PRO A 51 13.03 -2.14 39.59
N ASP A 52 12.42 -3.30 39.28
CA ASP A 52 11.41 -3.44 38.22
C ASP A 52 10.25 -2.44 38.36
N GLU A 53 9.86 -2.13 39.60
CA GLU A 53 8.78 -1.18 39.93
C GLU A 53 9.09 0.26 39.50
N ASP A 54 10.38 0.64 39.46
CA ASP A 54 10.82 2.00 39.14
C ASP A 54 11.18 2.19 37.66
N VAL A 55 11.32 1.10 36.90
CA VAL A 55 11.91 1.14 35.54
C VAL A 55 11.13 2.09 34.62
N ARG A 56 9.79 2.00 34.63
CA ARG A 56 8.96 2.85 33.78
C ARG A 56 9.09 4.32 34.14
N ASP A 57 9.03 4.66 35.41
CA ASP A 57 9.13 6.04 35.90
C ASP A 57 10.51 6.62 35.60
N LYS A 58 11.59 5.84 35.78
CA LYS A 58 12.94 6.29 35.42
C LYS A 58 13.12 6.48 33.92
N ILE A 59 12.52 5.62 33.09
CA ILE A 59 12.52 5.81 31.64
C ILE A 59 11.82 7.11 31.28
N TYR A 60 10.63 7.38 31.84
CA TYR A 60 9.88 8.61 31.53
C TYR A 60 10.53 9.89 32.04
N ASN A 61 11.26 9.82 33.16
CA ASN A 61 12.07 10.94 33.65
C ASN A 61 13.22 11.31 32.69
N LEU A 62 13.78 10.33 31.98
CA LEU A 62 14.89 10.57 31.04
C LEU A 62 14.40 10.80 29.60
N ILE A 63 13.32 10.13 29.21
CA ILE A 63 12.73 10.13 27.88
C ILE A 63 11.23 10.37 28.06
N PRO A 64 10.73 11.59 27.79
CA PRO A 64 9.30 11.88 27.90
C PRO A 64 8.44 10.85 27.15
N GLU A 65 7.27 10.52 27.70
CA GLU A 65 6.39 9.48 27.16
C GLU A 65 6.03 9.71 25.69
N ASP A 66 5.74 10.95 25.31
CA ASP A 66 5.43 11.36 23.94
C ASP A 66 6.63 11.15 23.00
N VAL A 67 7.85 11.41 23.47
CA VAL A 67 9.09 11.20 22.72
C VAL A 67 9.33 9.71 22.51
N LEU A 68 9.11 8.88 23.53
CA LEU A 68 9.24 7.43 23.43
C LEU A 68 8.17 6.84 22.50
N ALA A 69 6.91 7.28 22.63
CA ALA A 69 5.81 6.85 21.77
C ALA A 69 6.06 7.23 20.30
N ASN A 70 6.56 8.43 20.04
CA ASN A 70 6.96 8.86 18.69
C ASN A 70 8.12 8.01 18.14
N ALA A 71 9.12 7.68 18.96
CA ALA A 71 10.21 6.80 18.53
C ALA A 71 9.72 5.39 18.17
N VAL A 72 8.80 4.83 18.97
CA VAL A 72 8.14 3.55 18.66
C VAL A 72 7.39 3.67 17.32
N ASN A 73 6.53 4.68 17.16
CA ASN A 73 5.75 4.86 15.93
C ASN A 73 6.64 5.01 14.70
N ASN A 74 7.73 5.77 14.79
CA ASN A 74 8.69 5.94 13.71
C ASN A 74 9.32 4.62 13.28
N VAL A 75 9.76 3.78 14.23
CA VAL A 75 10.35 2.47 13.92
C VAL A 75 9.29 1.47 13.45
N THR A 76 8.10 1.45 14.06
CA THR A 76 7.00 0.59 13.63
C THR A 76 6.56 0.91 12.20
N SER A 77 6.59 2.19 11.79
CA SER A 77 6.30 2.59 10.41
C SER A 77 7.27 1.99 9.38
N LEU A 78 8.47 1.56 9.79
CA LEU A 78 9.42 0.90 8.92
C LEU A 78 9.14 -0.58 8.69
N ILE A 79 8.46 -1.23 9.64
CA ILE A 79 8.17 -2.66 9.61
C ILE A 79 7.22 -2.89 8.43
N ARG A 80 7.78 -3.39 7.33
CA ARG A 80 6.98 -3.71 6.16
C ARG A 80 6.24 -5.02 6.40
N PRO A 81 4.95 -5.10 6.08
CA PRO A 81 4.38 -6.40 5.78
C PRO A 81 5.16 -6.99 4.59
N ALA A 82 5.48 -8.29 4.65
CA ALA A 82 6.26 -9.00 3.62
C ALA A 82 5.65 -8.86 2.20
N ASN A 83 4.37 -8.46 2.12
CA ASN A 83 3.59 -8.30 0.92
C ASN A 83 3.16 -6.84 0.67
N ASN A 84 4.03 -5.86 0.92
CA ASN A 84 3.68 -4.45 0.70
C ASN A 84 3.44 -4.17 -0.80
N VAL A 85 2.23 -3.68 -1.11
CA VAL A 85 1.79 -3.29 -2.46
C VAL A 85 2.06 -1.82 -2.79
N TYR A 86 2.70 -1.07 -1.88
CA TYR A 86 2.99 0.36 -1.98
C TYR A 86 1.72 1.21 -2.12
N PHE A 87 0.64 0.80 -1.44
CA PHE A 87 -0.68 1.40 -1.60
C PHE A 87 -0.68 2.91 -1.37
N ASN A 88 -0.04 3.41 -0.30
CA ASN A 88 0.00 4.85 -0.01
C ASN A 88 0.57 5.68 -1.17
N GLU A 89 1.63 5.17 -1.81
CA GLU A 89 2.28 5.88 -2.93
C GLU A 89 1.50 5.77 -4.24
N LEU A 90 0.71 4.70 -4.39
CA LEU A 90 -0.24 4.56 -5.49
C LEU A 90 -1.46 5.47 -5.28
N ASP A 91 -2.00 5.50 -4.06
CA ASP A 91 -3.17 6.30 -3.69
C ASP A 91 -2.92 7.80 -3.90
N ALA A 92 -1.72 8.28 -3.58
CA ALA A 92 -1.28 9.63 -3.88
C ALA A 92 -1.36 9.98 -5.39
N LYS A 93 -1.30 8.98 -6.28
CA LYS A 93 -1.43 9.14 -7.74
C LYS A 93 -2.83 8.87 -8.25
N PHE A 94 -3.78 8.46 -7.40
CA PHE A 94 -5.12 8.06 -7.84
C PHE A 94 -5.84 9.15 -8.62
N ARG A 95 -5.65 10.43 -8.25
CA ARG A 95 -6.22 11.57 -9.01
C ARG A 95 -5.76 11.58 -10.47
N THR A 96 -4.50 11.23 -10.74
CA THR A 96 -3.98 11.11 -12.10
C THR A 96 -4.59 9.91 -12.80
N ILE A 97 -4.67 8.76 -12.13
CA ILE A 97 -5.31 7.53 -12.65
C ILE A 97 -6.75 7.81 -13.06
N ARG A 98 -7.55 8.39 -12.17
CA ARG A 98 -8.97 8.69 -12.38
C ARG A 98 -9.23 9.55 -13.62
N ARG A 99 -8.25 10.36 -14.07
CA ARG A 99 -8.40 11.21 -15.26
C ARG A 99 -8.26 10.44 -16.57
N PHE A 100 -7.35 9.47 -16.65
CA PHE A 100 -7.09 8.75 -17.91
C PHE A 100 -7.73 7.36 -17.95
N LEU A 101 -7.98 6.74 -16.80
CA LEU A 101 -8.49 5.38 -16.72
C LEU A 101 -9.84 5.18 -17.44
N PRO A 102 -10.83 6.09 -17.34
CA PRO A 102 -12.07 5.93 -18.10
C PRO A 102 -11.84 5.85 -19.62
N GLU A 103 -10.95 6.68 -20.15
CA GLU A 103 -10.65 6.69 -21.58
C GLU A 103 -9.92 5.42 -22.00
N LEU A 104 -9.00 4.92 -21.17
CA LEU A 104 -8.31 3.66 -21.40
C LEU A 104 -9.30 2.48 -21.46
N LEU A 105 -10.20 2.38 -20.49
CA LEU A 105 -11.17 1.29 -20.41
C LEU A 105 -12.19 1.34 -21.55
N SER A 106 -12.68 2.54 -21.91
CA SER A 106 -13.65 2.68 -23.00
C SER A 106 -13.09 2.39 -24.41
N LYS A 107 -11.77 2.59 -24.62
CA LYS A 107 -11.13 2.42 -25.93
C LYS A 107 -10.55 1.02 -26.16
N ILE A 108 -10.35 0.25 -25.10
CA ILE A 108 -9.78 -1.09 -25.18
C ILE A 108 -10.91 -2.08 -24.91
N HIS A 109 -11.24 -2.88 -25.91
CA HIS A 109 -12.10 -4.03 -25.68
C HIS A 109 -11.27 -5.14 -25.05
N PHE A 110 -11.62 -5.53 -23.83
CA PHE A 110 -10.98 -6.64 -23.13
C PHE A 110 -11.81 -7.90 -23.37
N GLU A 111 -11.23 -8.83 -24.12
CA GLU A 111 -11.74 -10.19 -24.28
C GLU A 111 -10.70 -11.17 -23.74
N GLY A 112 -11.16 -12.31 -23.24
CA GLY A 112 -10.29 -13.32 -22.68
C GLY A 112 -10.98 -14.66 -22.49
N ASN A 113 -10.19 -15.65 -22.10
CA ASN A 113 -10.68 -16.97 -21.72
C ASN A 113 -11.23 -16.94 -20.27
N ALA A 114 -11.72 -18.09 -19.79
CA ALA A 114 -12.27 -18.22 -18.44
C ALA A 114 -11.34 -17.75 -17.31
N SER A 115 -10.00 -17.71 -17.53
CA SER A 115 -9.07 -17.20 -16.51
C SER A 115 -8.92 -15.68 -16.49
N ALA A 116 -9.45 -14.98 -17.49
CA ALA A 116 -9.46 -13.51 -17.57
C ALA A 116 -10.81 -12.88 -17.21
N GLU A 117 -11.88 -13.68 -17.11
CA GLU A 117 -13.26 -13.22 -16.86
C GLU A 117 -13.36 -12.38 -15.58
N THR A 118 -12.83 -12.86 -14.46
CA THR A 118 -12.80 -12.12 -13.18
C THR A 118 -12.11 -10.75 -13.31
N LEU A 119 -11.05 -10.65 -14.13
CA LEU A 119 -10.35 -9.39 -14.37
C LEU A 119 -11.21 -8.45 -15.24
N ILE A 120 -11.84 -8.96 -16.29
CA ILE A 120 -12.69 -8.18 -17.18
C ILE A 120 -13.87 -7.59 -16.40
N ASP A 121 -14.53 -8.40 -15.56
CA ASP A 121 -15.62 -7.95 -14.70
C ASP A 121 -15.19 -6.87 -13.71
N ALA A 122 -14.01 -7.05 -13.09
CA ALA A 122 -13.44 -6.05 -12.20
C ALA A 122 -13.19 -4.72 -12.93
N LEU A 123 -12.67 -4.75 -14.16
CA LEU A 123 -12.43 -3.55 -14.98
C LEU A 123 -13.75 -2.87 -15.36
N TYR A 124 -14.76 -3.64 -15.75
CA TYR A 124 -16.09 -3.11 -16.07
C TYR A 124 -16.75 -2.47 -14.83
N TRP A 125 -16.65 -3.11 -13.67
CA TRP A 125 -17.15 -2.56 -12.42
C TRP A 125 -16.43 -1.26 -12.06
N ILE A 126 -15.11 -1.18 -12.24
CA ILE A 126 -14.32 0.04 -12.02
C ILE A 126 -14.82 1.15 -12.95
N GLU A 127 -14.96 0.88 -14.24
CA GLU A 127 -15.44 1.87 -15.23
C GLU A 127 -16.78 2.50 -14.81
N ASN A 128 -17.72 1.66 -14.37
CA ASN A 128 -19.05 2.09 -13.94
C ASN A 128 -19.07 2.83 -12.60
N ASN A 129 -18.08 2.60 -11.73
CA ASN A 129 -18.00 3.25 -10.42
C ASN A 129 -17.05 4.45 -10.38
N LEU A 130 -16.18 4.63 -11.39
CA LEU A 130 -15.23 5.74 -11.47
C LEU A 130 -15.85 7.13 -11.36
N LYS A 131 -17.11 7.31 -11.78
CA LYS A 131 -17.81 8.61 -11.75
C LYS A 131 -18.85 8.73 -10.64
N LYS A 132 -19.14 7.65 -9.90
CA LYS A 132 -20.19 7.62 -8.89
C LYS A 132 -19.73 8.30 -7.59
N LYS A 133 -20.68 8.92 -6.87
CA LYS A 133 -20.46 9.46 -5.51
C LYS A 133 -20.52 8.37 -4.44
N LYS A 134 -21.38 7.36 -4.64
CA LYS A 134 -21.52 6.18 -3.79
C LYS A 134 -21.18 4.96 -4.62
N ILE A 135 -20.31 4.13 -4.08
CA ILE A 135 -19.75 2.97 -4.73
C ILE A 135 -20.65 1.79 -4.42
N ASP A 136 -20.89 0.94 -5.42
CA ASP A 136 -21.57 -0.33 -5.18
C ASP A 136 -20.70 -1.22 -4.28
N ASN A 137 -21.28 -2.05 -3.41
CA ASN A 137 -20.50 -3.04 -2.66
C ASN A 137 -20.54 -4.42 -3.31
N ASP A 138 -21.36 -4.61 -4.34
CA ASP A 138 -21.43 -5.85 -5.11
C ASP A 138 -20.29 -5.88 -6.13
N VAL A 139 -19.16 -6.44 -5.71
CA VAL A 139 -17.95 -6.57 -6.52
C VAL A 139 -17.27 -7.90 -6.27
N LEU A 140 -16.76 -8.52 -7.33
CA LEU A 140 -16.01 -9.77 -7.23
C LEU A 140 -14.74 -9.58 -6.42
N ARG A 141 -14.62 -10.38 -5.36
CA ARG A 141 -13.49 -10.35 -4.41
C ARG A 141 -12.37 -11.33 -4.80
N GLU A 142 -12.61 -12.19 -5.78
CA GLU A 142 -11.69 -13.25 -6.23
C GLU A 142 -10.37 -12.70 -6.80
N ILE A 143 -10.41 -11.50 -7.39
CA ILE A 143 -9.20 -10.81 -7.89
C ILE A 143 -8.31 -10.29 -6.75
N ILE A 144 -8.82 -10.20 -5.52
CA ILE A 144 -8.11 -9.63 -4.36
C ILE A 144 -7.13 -10.66 -3.82
N ASN A 145 -5.89 -10.62 -4.32
CA ASN A 145 -4.82 -11.45 -3.79
C ASN A 145 -4.39 -11.00 -2.39
N LYS A 146 -3.72 -11.91 -1.66
CA LYS A 146 -3.31 -11.74 -0.25
C LYS A 146 -2.60 -10.40 0.05
N PRO A 147 -1.63 -9.93 -0.75
CA PRO A 147 -1.03 -8.59 -0.60
C PRO A 147 -2.01 -7.42 -0.53
N TRP A 148 -3.12 -7.49 -1.27
CA TRP A 148 -4.09 -6.39 -1.38
C TRP A 148 -5.22 -6.45 -0.34
N GLN A 149 -5.49 -7.61 0.26
CA GLN A 149 -6.66 -7.82 1.14
C GLN A 149 -6.81 -6.77 2.23
N GLN A 150 -5.74 -6.46 2.98
CA GLN A 150 -5.76 -5.49 4.07
C GLN A 150 -6.01 -4.03 3.63
N HIS A 151 -5.81 -3.73 2.34
CA HIS A 151 -6.01 -2.39 1.78
C HIS A 151 -7.38 -2.28 1.11
N VAL A 152 -7.85 -3.37 0.50
CA VAL A 152 -9.11 -3.40 -0.26
C VAL A 152 -10.31 -3.62 0.65
N ILE A 153 -10.20 -4.49 1.66
CA ILE A 153 -11.30 -4.80 2.57
C ILE A 153 -11.13 -3.95 3.82
N ARG A 154 -12.08 -3.04 4.05
CA ARG A 154 -12.11 -2.22 5.27
C ARG A 154 -12.60 -3.05 6.46
N ASN A 155 -12.40 -2.51 7.66
CA ASN A 155 -12.83 -3.17 8.91
C ASN A 155 -14.34 -3.44 8.98
N ASP A 156 -15.16 -2.64 8.29
CA ASP A 156 -16.61 -2.80 8.19
C ASP A 156 -17.04 -3.76 7.06
N GLY A 157 -16.08 -4.41 6.38
CA GLY A 157 -16.30 -5.30 5.25
C GLY A 157 -16.59 -4.60 3.92
N SER A 158 -16.66 -3.25 3.90
CA SER A 158 -16.80 -2.46 2.69
C SER A 158 -15.51 -2.46 1.87
N ILE A 159 -15.63 -2.11 0.59
CA ILE A 159 -14.52 -2.08 -0.35
C ILE A 159 -13.93 -0.67 -0.43
N ASP A 160 -12.62 -0.58 -0.28
CA ASP A 160 -11.86 0.59 -0.69
C ASP A 160 -11.66 0.58 -2.20
N PHE A 161 -12.30 1.53 -2.87
CA PHE A 161 -12.30 1.61 -4.32
C PHE A 161 -10.92 1.92 -4.92
N HIS A 162 -10.12 2.75 -4.25
CA HIS A 162 -8.78 3.08 -4.75
C HIS A 162 -7.91 1.84 -4.69
N ALA A 163 -7.91 1.14 -3.55
CA ALA A 163 -7.16 -0.10 -3.38
C ALA A 163 -7.64 -1.18 -4.37
N TYR A 164 -8.96 -1.35 -4.52
CA TYR A 164 -9.53 -2.32 -5.47
C TYR A 164 -9.09 -2.01 -6.90
N THR A 165 -9.14 -0.73 -7.30
CA THR A 165 -8.70 -0.28 -8.62
C THR A 165 -7.23 -0.63 -8.87
N PHE A 166 -6.34 -0.33 -7.92
CA PHE A 166 -4.92 -0.67 -8.10
C PHE A 166 -4.65 -2.18 -8.07
N CYS A 167 -5.44 -2.96 -7.32
CA CYS A 167 -5.39 -4.41 -7.36
C CYS A 167 -5.71 -4.94 -8.78
N ALA A 168 -6.81 -4.49 -9.37
CA ALA A 168 -7.21 -4.89 -10.72
C ALA A 168 -6.19 -4.42 -11.79
N LEU A 169 -5.68 -3.19 -11.68
CA LEU A 169 -4.64 -2.68 -12.59
C LEU A 169 -3.33 -3.46 -12.47
N LYS A 170 -3.00 -3.98 -11.28
CA LYS A 170 -1.81 -4.82 -11.08
C LYS A 170 -1.97 -6.17 -11.73
N GLU A 171 -3.16 -6.76 -11.63
CA GLU A 171 -3.49 -8.01 -12.31
C GLU A 171 -3.48 -7.82 -13.83
N LEU A 172 -4.07 -6.73 -14.33
CA LEU A 172 -4.02 -6.37 -15.75
C LEU A 172 -2.59 -6.25 -16.26
N GLN A 173 -1.71 -5.57 -15.52
CA GLN A 173 -0.30 -5.48 -15.88
C GLN A 173 0.35 -6.87 -15.98
N THR A 174 0.07 -7.75 -15.03
CA THR A 174 0.64 -9.10 -14.97
C THR A 174 0.19 -9.94 -16.15
N THR A 175 -1.11 -9.89 -16.47
CA THR A 175 -1.69 -10.60 -17.63
C THR A 175 -1.12 -10.08 -18.94
N LEU A 176 -1.10 -8.77 -19.16
CA LEU A 176 -0.52 -8.17 -20.36
C LEU A 176 0.96 -8.52 -20.53
N LYS A 177 1.73 -8.56 -19.44
CA LYS A 177 3.14 -8.95 -19.48
C LYS A 177 3.31 -10.40 -19.96
N LYS A 178 2.46 -11.32 -19.51
CA LYS A 178 2.49 -12.72 -19.96
C LYS A 178 2.20 -12.82 -21.46
N GLU A 179 1.14 -12.16 -21.92
CA GLU A 179 0.74 -12.13 -23.34
C GLU A 179 1.81 -11.53 -24.27
N ILE A 180 2.52 -10.49 -23.84
CA ILE A 180 3.58 -9.86 -24.65
C ILE A 180 4.87 -10.71 -24.69
N SER A 181 5.07 -11.60 -23.71
CA SER A 181 6.27 -12.43 -23.59
C SER A 181 6.16 -13.77 -24.32
N MET A 182 4.97 -14.11 -24.83
CA MET A 182 4.72 -15.26 -25.71
C MET A 182 4.92 -14.86 -27.18
#